data_AF-A0A7C2NCT1-F1
#
_entry.id   AF-A0A7C2NCT1-F1
#
_cell.length_a   1.000
_cell.length_b   1.000
_cell.length_c   1.000
_cell.angle_alpha   90.00
_cell.angle_beta   90.00
_cell.angle_gamma   90.00
#
_symmetry.space_group_name_H-M   'P 1'
#
loop_
_entity.id
_entity.type
_entity.pdbx_description
1 polymer ?
#
loop_
_entity_poly.entity_id
_entity_poly.type
_entity_poly.pdbx_seq_one_letter_code
_entity_poly.pdbx_strand_id
1 'polypeptide(L)'
;MRAREAEVARWRAFAAAHPVVREVLPLDAFTRCWIQEGVLFERLRGLVPDDRRDLLDGLLARWREAQRAALRASVAALAEPIAEAATDAEPIASARRGEVRRAADALAQRLAASLERATERLVALHGLEGETAAALRVELADVVAPRVSGAPWRRSLWGGLVGGALGGLAADLATGGLSLGGGTLVGAVLGAAGARGLAAGMELLRGDDAPRVAWSPAFLDRLATDAVLAYLAVAHFGRGAGSFRVRDHPALFREAAERHLAPRRETLRAAFRLLGDPAPEAGPAARALLEEALGGAVRAVLLELYPEGATALG
;
A
#
# COMPACT_ATOMS: atom_id res chain seq x y z
N MET A 1 9.14 -20.59 -1.61
CA MET A 1 9.86 -20.94 -2.84
C MET A 1 10.20 -22.44 -2.89
N ARG A 2 11.25 -22.94 -2.20
CA ARG A 2 11.66 -24.36 -2.27
C ARG A 2 10.58 -25.41 -1.95
N ALA A 3 9.75 -25.19 -0.94
CA ALA A 3 8.66 -26.11 -0.60
C ALA A 3 7.58 -26.18 -1.71
N ARG A 4 7.28 -25.04 -2.34
CA ARG A 4 6.32 -24.91 -3.44
C ARG A 4 6.82 -25.64 -4.70
N GLU A 5 8.10 -25.50 -5.01
CA GLU A 5 8.74 -26.20 -6.15
C GLU A 5 8.70 -27.72 -5.97
N ALA A 6 9.00 -28.21 -4.76
CA ALA A 6 8.93 -29.64 -4.44
C ALA A 6 7.49 -30.19 -4.54
N GLU A 7 6.49 -29.40 -4.13
CA GLU A 7 5.08 -29.78 -4.25
C GLU A 7 4.61 -29.81 -5.71
N VAL A 8 4.98 -28.83 -6.54
CA VAL A 8 4.71 -28.86 -7.98
C VAL A 8 5.36 -30.06 -8.65
N ALA A 9 6.61 -30.38 -8.30
CA ALA A 9 7.30 -31.54 -8.85
C ALA A 9 6.58 -32.86 -8.51
N ARG A 10 6.08 -32.99 -7.27
CA ARG A 10 5.25 -34.14 -6.86
C ARG A 10 3.97 -34.25 -7.68
N TRP A 11 3.25 -33.15 -7.86
CA TRP A 11 2.02 -33.15 -8.66
C TRP A 11 2.28 -33.43 -10.14
N ARG A 12 3.37 -32.92 -10.71
CA ARG A 12 3.81 -33.25 -12.08
C ARG A 12 4.12 -34.74 -12.23
N ALA A 13 4.81 -35.33 -11.26
CA ALA A 13 5.12 -36.76 -11.25
C ALA A 13 3.85 -37.62 -11.18
N PHE A 14 2.89 -37.24 -10.32
CA PHE A 14 1.58 -37.89 -10.25
C PHE A 14 0.79 -37.75 -11.55
N ALA A 15 0.70 -36.53 -12.09
CA ALA A 15 -0.06 -36.22 -13.29
C ALA A 15 0.50 -36.87 -14.57
N ALA A 16 1.78 -37.25 -14.59
CA ALA A 16 2.40 -37.90 -15.75
C ALA A 16 1.71 -39.20 -16.17
N ALA A 17 1.03 -39.89 -15.24
CA ALA A 17 0.23 -41.08 -15.52
C ALA A 17 -1.13 -40.78 -16.18
N HIS A 18 -1.50 -39.52 -16.33
CA HIS A 18 -2.84 -39.09 -16.77
C HIS A 18 -2.75 -38.20 -18.03
N PRO A 19 -2.85 -38.76 -19.25
CA PRO A 19 -2.68 -38.01 -20.51
C PRO A 19 -3.66 -36.84 -20.72
N VAL A 20 -4.77 -36.83 -19.99
CA VAL A 20 -5.74 -35.72 -20.00
C VAL A 20 -5.19 -34.46 -19.33
N VAL A 21 -4.24 -34.60 -18.40
CA VAL A 21 -3.60 -33.48 -17.70
C VAL A 21 -2.50 -32.92 -18.60
N ARG A 22 -2.67 -31.68 -19.06
CA ARG A 22 -1.73 -31.03 -19.98
C ARG A 22 -0.63 -30.25 -19.28
N GLU A 23 -0.92 -29.71 -18.11
CA GLU A 23 0.02 -28.88 -17.35
C GLU A 23 -0.35 -28.89 -15.86
N VAL A 24 0.65 -28.71 -14.99
CA VAL A 24 0.47 -28.50 -13.55
C VAL A 24 1.03 -27.12 -13.19
N LEU A 25 0.14 -26.26 -12.70
CA LEU A 25 0.47 -24.90 -12.29
C LEU A 25 0.27 -24.74 -10.78
N PRO A 26 1.20 -24.08 -10.07
CA PRO A 26 0.97 -23.72 -8.69
C PRO A 26 0.06 -22.50 -8.62
N LEU A 27 -1.24 -22.72 -8.83
CA LEU A 27 -2.25 -21.71 -8.54
C LEU A 27 -2.51 -21.75 -7.05
N ASP A 28 -1.83 -20.87 -6.31
CA ASP A 28 -2.19 -20.67 -4.91
C ASP A 28 -3.66 -20.20 -4.88
N ALA A 29 -4.52 -20.93 -4.18
CA ALA A 29 -5.92 -20.56 -4.08
C ALA A 29 -6.09 -19.23 -3.32
N PHE A 30 -5.11 -18.83 -2.52
CA PHE A 30 -5.22 -17.68 -1.62
C PHE A 30 -4.44 -16.46 -2.10
N THR A 31 -3.34 -16.61 -2.85
CA THR A 31 -2.46 -15.49 -3.26
C THR A 31 -2.50 -15.16 -4.76
N ARG A 32 -3.63 -15.39 -5.43
CA ARG A 32 -3.74 -15.04 -6.85
C ARG A 32 -3.71 -13.55 -7.06
N CYS A 33 -2.88 -13.10 -7.99
CA CYS A 33 -2.90 -11.74 -8.53
C CYS A 33 -2.93 -11.78 -10.06
N TRP A 34 -3.17 -10.63 -10.68
CA TRP A 34 -3.25 -10.51 -12.14
C TRP A 34 -1.96 -11.02 -12.84
N ILE A 35 -0.79 -11.00 -12.19
CA ILE A 35 0.44 -11.58 -12.73
C ILE A 35 0.30 -13.09 -12.95
N GLN A 36 -0.24 -13.79 -11.97
CA GLN A 36 -0.47 -15.24 -12.06
C GLN A 36 -1.59 -15.58 -13.06
N GLU A 37 -2.60 -14.71 -13.21
CA GLU A 37 -3.59 -14.84 -14.29
C GLU A 37 -2.92 -14.75 -15.67
N GLY A 38 -1.96 -13.84 -15.84
CA GLY A 38 -1.17 -13.74 -17.08
C GLY A 38 -0.41 -15.03 -17.39
N VAL A 39 0.18 -15.67 -16.36
CA VAL A 39 0.83 -16.98 -16.51
C VAL A 39 -0.19 -18.05 -16.92
N LEU A 40 -1.35 -18.08 -16.26
CA LEU A 40 -2.43 -19.01 -16.62
C LEU A 40 -2.86 -18.85 -18.08
N PHE A 41 -3.06 -17.61 -18.53
CA PHE A 41 -3.47 -17.34 -19.91
C PHE A 41 -2.43 -17.78 -20.95
N GLU A 42 -1.14 -17.59 -20.69
CA GLU A 42 -0.08 -18.11 -21.58
C GLU A 42 -0.06 -19.63 -21.64
N ARG A 43 -0.38 -20.31 -20.54
CA ARG A 43 -0.47 -21.78 -20.51
C ARG A 43 -1.69 -22.27 -21.29
N LEU A 44 -2.82 -21.56 -21.17
CA LEU A 44 -4.02 -21.83 -21.96
C LEU A 44 -3.81 -21.61 -23.45
N ARG A 45 -2.96 -20.65 -23.85
CA ARG A 45 -2.62 -20.41 -25.26
C ARG A 45 -2.14 -21.67 -25.97
N GLY A 46 -1.34 -22.51 -25.31
CA GLY A 46 -0.86 -23.79 -25.86
C GLY A 46 -1.95 -24.85 -26.06
N LEU A 47 -3.14 -24.64 -25.50
CA LEU A 47 -4.29 -25.57 -25.58
C LEU A 47 -5.34 -25.11 -26.61
N VAL A 48 -5.19 -23.90 -27.16
CA VAL A 48 -6.15 -23.34 -28.12
C VAL A 48 -5.83 -23.78 -29.55
N PRO A 49 -6.84 -24.19 -30.35
CA PRO A 49 -6.68 -24.51 -31.77
C PRO A 49 -5.97 -23.40 -32.56
N ASP A 50 -5.16 -23.80 -33.54
CA ASP A 50 -4.29 -22.89 -34.30
C ASP A 50 -5.06 -21.75 -34.98
N ASP A 51 -6.28 -22.01 -35.48
CA ASP A 51 -7.17 -21.03 -36.12
C ASP A 51 -7.71 -19.96 -35.15
N ARG A 52 -7.53 -20.14 -33.84
CA ARG A 52 -7.99 -19.24 -32.78
C ARG A 52 -6.86 -18.57 -32.01
N ARG A 53 -5.60 -18.94 -32.26
CA ARG A 53 -4.43 -18.42 -31.52
C ARG A 53 -4.26 -16.91 -31.72
N ASP A 54 -4.36 -16.42 -32.95
CA ASP A 54 -4.20 -14.97 -33.22
C ASP A 54 -5.26 -14.11 -32.52
N LEU A 55 -6.50 -14.61 -32.44
CA LEU A 55 -7.57 -13.93 -31.70
C LEU A 55 -7.26 -13.89 -30.20
N LEU A 56 -6.85 -15.03 -29.62
CA LEU A 56 -6.45 -15.09 -28.22
C LEU A 56 -5.30 -14.11 -27.94
N ASP A 57 -4.30 -14.05 -28.82
CA ASP A 57 -3.14 -13.16 -28.68
C ASP A 57 -3.54 -11.70 -28.63
N GLY A 58 -4.45 -11.28 -29.52
CA GLY A 58 -5.01 -9.94 -29.50
C GLY A 58 -5.74 -9.62 -28.19
N LEU A 59 -6.51 -10.58 -27.66
CA LEU A 59 -7.20 -10.42 -26.37
C LEU A 59 -6.21 -10.32 -25.21
N LEU A 60 -5.20 -11.18 -25.17
CA LEU A 60 -4.18 -11.18 -24.11
C LEU A 60 -3.32 -9.90 -24.15
N ALA A 61 -2.97 -9.41 -25.33
CA ALA A 61 -2.25 -8.15 -25.48
C ALA A 61 -3.07 -6.97 -24.94
N ARG A 62 -4.37 -6.89 -25.28
CA ARG A 62 -5.26 -5.84 -24.76
C ARG A 62 -5.45 -5.93 -23.26
N TRP A 63 -5.65 -7.14 -22.74
CA TRP A 63 -5.77 -7.36 -21.30
C TRP A 63 -4.49 -6.95 -20.55
N ARG A 64 -3.30 -7.33 -21.05
CA ARG A 64 -2.02 -6.90 -20.48
C ARG A 64 -1.86 -5.39 -20.46
N GLU A 65 -2.21 -4.71 -21.55
CA GLU A 65 -2.14 -3.26 -21.59
C GLU A 65 -3.08 -2.63 -20.55
N ALA A 66 -4.29 -3.16 -20.41
CA ALA A 66 -5.22 -2.71 -19.37
C ALA A 66 -4.67 -2.90 -17.95
N GLN A 67 -4.08 -4.07 -17.64
CA GLN A 67 -3.47 -4.31 -16.33
C GLN A 67 -2.26 -3.40 -16.06
N ARG A 68 -1.40 -3.18 -17.06
CA ARG A 68 -0.24 -2.27 -16.93
C ARG A 68 -0.69 -0.81 -16.76
N ALA A 69 -1.73 -0.39 -17.47
CA ALA A 69 -2.33 0.93 -17.31
C ALA A 69 -2.95 1.10 -15.91
N ALA A 70 -3.68 0.10 -15.42
CA ALA A 70 -4.25 0.11 -14.07
C ALA A 70 -3.16 0.15 -12.99
N LEU A 71 -2.05 -0.61 -13.15
CA LEU A 71 -0.87 -0.52 -12.28
C LEU A 71 -0.30 0.90 -12.26
N ARG A 72 -0.01 1.50 -13.42
CA ARG A 72 0.53 2.87 -13.51
C ARG A 72 -0.38 3.88 -12.82
N ALA A 73 -1.68 3.83 -13.10
CA ALA A 73 -2.66 4.72 -12.50
C ALA A 73 -2.81 4.51 -10.98
N SER A 74 -2.69 3.26 -10.51
CA SER A 74 -2.71 2.94 -9.08
C SER A 74 -1.50 3.52 -8.35
N VAL A 75 -0.31 3.41 -8.96
CA VAL A 75 0.93 4.00 -8.44
C VAL A 75 0.81 5.52 -8.37
N ALA A 76 0.30 6.17 -9.41
CA ALA A 76 0.08 7.62 -9.42
C ALA A 76 -0.92 8.08 -8.34
N ALA A 77 -1.99 7.29 -8.09
CA ALA A 77 -2.94 7.56 -7.02
C ALA A 77 -2.32 7.39 -5.63
N LEU A 78 -1.44 6.40 -5.44
CA LEU A 78 -0.74 6.13 -4.19
C LEU A 78 0.43 7.09 -3.92
N ALA A 79 0.98 7.72 -4.95
CA ALA A 79 2.01 8.74 -4.83
C ALA A 79 1.46 10.07 -4.28
N GLU A 80 0.19 10.39 -4.53
CA GLU A 80 -0.44 11.65 -4.12
C GLU A 80 -0.37 11.89 -2.61
N PRO A 81 -0.81 10.97 -1.71
CA PRO A 81 -0.81 11.22 -0.29
C PRO A 81 0.60 11.35 0.28
N ILE A 82 1.59 10.73 -0.36
CA ILE A 82 3.00 10.86 0.00
C ILE A 82 3.51 12.25 -0.38
N ALA A 83 3.18 12.75 -1.58
CA ALA A 83 3.57 14.08 -2.03
C ALA A 83 2.91 15.18 -1.19
N GLU A 84 1.62 15.04 -0.90
CA GLU A 84 0.89 15.92 0.01
C GLU A 84 1.55 15.90 1.41
N ALA A 85 1.80 14.72 2.00
CA ALA A 85 2.44 14.62 3.31
C ALA A 85 3.86 15.18 3.34
N ALA A 86 4.63 15.07 2.26
CA ALA A 86 6.00 15.57 2.20
C ALA A 86 6.08 17.11 2.20
N THR A 87 5.03 17.79 1.77
CA THR A 87 4.94 19.26 1.78
C THR A 87 4.05 19.80 2.91
N ASP A 88 3.39 18.92 3.66
CA ASP A 88 2.44 19.30 4.69
C ASP A 88 3.13 19.74 5.99
N ALA A 89 2.72 20.90 6.50
CA ALA A 89 3.20 21.46 7.75
C ALA A 89 2.12 22.33 8.42
N GLU A 90 2.12 22.34 9.75
CA GLU A 90 1.23 23.13 10.57
C GLU A 90 2.01 24.15 11.40
N PRO A 91 1.76 25.46 11.25
CA PRO A 91 2.40 26.46 12.09
C PRO A 91 1.94 26.33 13.55
N ILE A 92 2.86 26.55 14.48
CA ILE A 92 2.57 26.63 15.91
C ILE A 92 3.08 27.95 16.50
N ALA A 93 2.32 28.54 17.42
CA ALA A 93 2.77 29.75 18.10
C ALA A 93 3.87 29.47 19.14
N SER A 94 3.85 28.27 19.74
CA SER A 94 4.82 27.81 20.70
C SER A 94 4.90 26.29 20.73
N ALA A 95 6.01 25.75 21.24
CA ALA A 95 6.18 24.30 21.47
C ALA A 95 5.37 23.77 22.68
N ARG A 96 4.29 24.46 23.07
CA ARG A 96 3.38 24.01 24.13
C ARG A 96 2.62 22.77 23.65
N ARG A 97 2.46 21.81 24.56
CA ARG A 97 1.85 20.51 24.30
C ARG A 97 0.48 20.60 23.59
N GLY A 98 -0.41 21.48 24.03
CA GLY A 98 -1.74 21.63 23.42
C GLY A 98 -1.70 22.15 21.98
N GLU A 99 -0.71 22.99 21.65
CA GLU A 99 -0.55 23.53 20.31
C GLU A 99 0.05 22.52 19.35
N VAL A 100 1.08 21.80 19.80
CA VAL A 100 1.66 20.66 19.07
C VAL A 100 0.60 19.59 18.83
N ARG A 101 -0.27 19.34 19.82
CA ARG A 101 -1.38 18.38 19.67
C ARG A 101 -2.36 18.79 18.57
N ARG A 102 -2.83 20.03 18.59
CA ARG A 102 -3.74 20.58 17.57
C ARG A 102 -3.12 20.52 16.17
N ALA A 103 -1.84 20.89 16.04
CA ALA A 103 -1.11 20.78 14.78
C ALA A 103 -1.04 19.32 14.29
N ALA A 104 -0.71 18.38 15.19
CA ALA A 104 -0.67 16.96 14.86
C ALA A 104 -2.05 16.42 14.42
N ASP A 105 -3.12 16.81 15.11
CA ASP A 105 -4.49 16.40 14.75
C ASP A 105 -4.89 16.95 13.36
N ALA A 106 -4.51 18.19 13.03
CA ALA A 106 -4.78 18.79 11.72
C ALA A 106 -4.01 18.12 10.57
N LEU A 107 -2.71 17.85 10.75
CA LEU A 107 -1.90 17.08 9.80
C LEU A 107 -2.51 15.68 9.55
N ALA A 108 -2.87 14.98 10.62
CA ALA A 108 -3.43 13.65 10.54
C ALA A 108 -4.78 13.63 9.81
N GLN A 109 -5.65 14.62 10.02
CA GLN A 109 -6.92 14.75 9.30
C GLN A 109 -6.72 14.94 7.80
N ARG A 110 -5.78 15.80 7.38
CA ARG A 110 -5.49 16.00 5.96
C ARG A 110 -4.94 14.74 5.30
N LEU A 111 -3.99 14.07 5.94
CA LEU A 111 -3.44 12.82 5.42
C LEU A 111 -4.52 11.74 5.32
N ALA A 112 -5.40 11.61 6.32
CA ALA A 112 -6.49 10.64 6.29
C ALA A 112 -7.43 10.89 5.10
N ALA A 113 -7.82 12.15 4.86
CA ALA A 113 -8.64 12.52 3.70
C ALA A 113 -7.92 12.22 2.37
N SER A 114 -6.60 12.41 2.31
CA SER A 114 -5.80 12.08 1.13
C SER A 114 -5.75 10.58 0.84
N LEU A 115 -5.53 9.77 1.88
CA LEU A 115 -5.53 8.32 1.78
C LEU A 115 -6.91 7.76 1.41
N GLU A 116 -8.00 8.39 1.87
CA GLU A 116 -9.36 8.05 1.47
C GLU A 116 -9.58 8.29 -0.03
N ARG A 117 -9.19 9.48 -0.55
CA ARG A 117 -9.25 9.78 -1.99
C ARG A 117 -8.43 8.78 -2.82
N ALA A 118 -7.22 8.44 -2.38
CA ALA A 118 -6.39 7.46 -3.05
C ALA A 118 -7.05 6.06 -3.06
N THR A 119 -7.67 5.68 -1.96
CA THR A 119 -8.40 4.41 -1.82
C THR A 119 -9.61 4.35 -2.75
N GLU A 120 -10.42 5.40 -2.83
CA GLU A 120 -11.54 5.49 -3.77
C GLU A 120 -11.07 5.39 -5.21
N ARG A 121 -9.94 6.03 -5.53
CA ARG A 121 -9.34 5.93 -6.86
C ARG A 121 -8.89 4.52 -7.19
N LEU A 122 -8.30 3.80 -6.24
CA LEU A 122 -7.94 2.39 -6.40
C LEU A 122 -9.17 1.52 -6.64
N VAL A 123 -10.23 1.67 -5.84
CA VAL A 123 -11.49 0.93 -6.03
C VAL A 123 -12.03 1.13 -7.44
N ALA A 124 -12.08 2.38 -7.91
CA ALA A 124 -12.56 2.72 -9.25
C ALA A 124 -11.67 2.15 -10.37
N LEU A 125 -10.35 2.23 -10.24
CA LEU A 125 -9.39 1.73 -11.23
C LEU A 125 -9.47 0.21 -11.42
N HIS A 126 -9.92 -0.53 -10.40
CA HIS A 126 -10.05 -1.98 -10.43
C HIS A 126 -11.49 -2.46 -10.65
N GLY A 127 -12.41 -1.55 -10.97
CA GLY A 127 -13.80 -1.88 -11.34
C GLY A 127 -14.59 -2.56 -10.23
N LEU A 128 -14.28 -2.26 -8.96
CA LEU A 128 -14.90 -2.90 -7.81
C LEU A 128 -16.15 -2.12 -7.39
N GLU A 129 -17.26 -2.84 -7.20
CA GLU A 129 -18.56 -2.27 -6.87
C GLU A 129 -19.21 -2.97 -5.67
N GLY A 130 -20.15 -2.28 -5.02
CA GLY A 130 -20.95 -2.83 -3.92
C GLY A 130 -20.12 -3.42 -2.77
N GLU A 131 -20.44 -4.64 -2.37
CA GLU A 131 -19.80 -5.34 -1.25
C GLU A 131 -18.29 -5.61 -1.48
N THR A 132 -17.88 -5.83 -2.73
CA THR A 132 -16.46 -6.06 -3.07
C THR A 132 -15.62 -4.81 -2.84
N ALA A 133 -16.16 -3.64 -3.19
CA ALA A 133 -15.54 -2.37 -2.90
C ALA A 133 -15.46 -2.10 -1.39
N ALA A 134 -16.49 -2.46 -0.63
CA ALA A 134 -16.49 -2.32 0.83
C ALA A 134 -15.43 -3.24 1.48
N ALA A 135 -15.33 -4.49 1.03
CA ALA A 135 -14.34 -5.44 1.51
C ALA A 135 -12.90 -5.00 1.21
N LEU A 136 -12.62 -4.47 0.01
CA LEU A 136 -11.29 -3.94 -0.30
C LEU A 136 -10.93 -2.74 0.59
N ARG A 137 -11.88 -1.83 0.86
CA ARG A 137 -11.62 -0.69 1.75
C ARG A 137 -11.18 -1.14 3.14
N VAL A 138 -11.85 -2.16 3.69
CA VAL A 138 -11.48 -2.75 4.99
C VAL A 138 -10.09 -3.37 4.93
N GLU A 139 -9.76 -4.10 3.85
CA GLU A 139 -8.43 -4.69 3.70
C GLU A 139 -7.34 -3.62 3.59
N LEU A 140 -7.56 -2.57 2.80
CA LEU A 140 -6.63 -1.46 2.66
C LEU A 140 -6.43 -0.71 3.98
N ALA A 141 -7.51 -0.49 4.73
CA ALA A 141 -7.44 0.07 6.08
C ALA A 141 -6.56 -0.77 7.00
N ASP A 142 -6.73 -2.10 6.97
CA ASP A 142 -5.95 -3.05 7.78
C ASP A 142 -4.46 -3.10 7.38
N VAL A 143 -4.15 -2.87 6.09
CA VAL A 143 -2.77 -2.85 5.57
C VAL A 143 -2.01 -1.60 6.00
N VAL A 144 -2.69 -0.45 5.97
CA VAL A 144 -2.14 0.86 6.30
C VAL A 144 -2.22 1.13 7.81
N ALA A 145 -3.06 0.41 8.55
CA ALA A 145 -3.14 0.53 10.00
C ALA A 145 -1.80 0.13 10.66
N PRO A 146 -1.25 0.98 11.54
CA PRO A 146 -0.04 0.65 12.27
C PRO A 146 -0.30 -0.60 13.14
N ARG A 147 0.67 -1.52 13.20
CA ARG A 147 0.64 -2.62 14.17
C ARG A 147 0.63 -2.07 15.59
N VAL A 148 -0.55 -2.00 16.19
CA VAL A 148 -0.67 -1.86 17.63
C VAL A 148 -0.43 -3.25 18.23
N SER A 149 0.66 -3.42 18.98
CA SER A 149 0.76 -4.56 19.89
C SER A 149 -0.33 -4.39 20.96
N GLY A 150 -1.38 -5.23 20.95
CA GLY A 150 -2.51 -5.11 21.87
C GLY A 150 -3.73 -5.99 21.55
N ALA A 151 -4.70 -5.97 22.48
CA ALA A 151 -5.89 -6.83 22.49
C ALA A 151 -6.85 -6.59 21.30
N PRO A 152 -7.67 -7.59 20.91
CA PRO A 152 -8.50 -7.58 19.69
C PRO A 152 -9.41 -6.36 19.51
N TRP A 153 -9.96 -5.80 20.59
CA TRP A 153 -10.86 -4.62 20.54
C TRP A 153 -10.16 -3.33 20.07
N ARG A 154 -8.82 -3.25 20.17
CA ARG A 154 -8.02 -2.10 19.71
C ARG A 154 -7.84 -2.05 18.20
N ARG A 155 -8.07 -3.17 17.51
CA ARG A 155 -8.14 -3.26 16.04
C ARG A 155 -9.47 -2.70 15.51
N SER A 156 -10.54 -2.84 16.29
CA SER A 156 -11.88 -2.38 15.92
C SER A 156 -12.01 -0.85 15.87
N LEU A 157 -11.19 -0.12 16.63
CA LEU A 157 -11.21 1.35 16.70
C LEU A 157 -10.64 2.01 15.43
N TRP A 158 -9.67 1.37 14.76
CA TRP A 158 -9.15 1.87 13.47
C TRP A 158 -9.94 1.32 12.27
N GLY A 159 -10.51 0.11 12.38
CA GLY A 159 -11.46 -0.41 11.39
C GLY A 159 -12.73 0.43 11.23
N GLY A 160 -13.10 1.21 12.25
CA GLY A 160 -14.22 2.16 12.20
C GLY A 160 -13.89 3.52 11.56
N LEU A 161 -12.61 3.85 11.32
CA LEU A 161 -12.22 5.17 10.80
C LEU A 161 -12.18 5.24 9.27
N VAL A 162 -12.13 4.09 8.58
CA VAL A 162 -11.98 4.01 7.11
C VAL A 162 -13.24 3.47 6.41
N GLY A 163 -14.28 3.11 7.17
CA GLY A 163 -15.52 2.50 6.66
C GLY A 163 -16.74 3.41 6.56
N GLY A 164 -16.64 4.71 6.88
CA GLY A 164 -17.78 5.63 6.83
C GLY A 164 -18.68 5.55 8.07
N ALA A 165 -18.25 6.21 9.15
CA ALA A 165 -19.11 6.80 10.19
C ALA A 165 -18.24 7.63 11.13
N LEU A 166 -18.60 8.89 11.34
CA LEU A 166 -18.03 9.81 12.32
C LEU A 166 -18.32 9.38 13.79
N GLY A 167 -18.06 8.13 14.19
CA GLY A 167 -18.61 7.53 15.42
C GLY A 167 -17.63 7.20 16.55
N GLY A 168 -16.31 7.25 16.32
CA GLY A 168 -15.33 6.71 17.28
C GLY A 168 -14.78 7.69 18.32
N LEU A 169 -15.13 8.98 18.27
CA LEU A 169 -14.47 10.04 19.06
C LEU A 169 -15.28 10.55 20.27
N ALA A 170 -16.42 9.93 20.60
CA ALA A 170 -17.26 10.38 21.72
C ALA A 170 -17.17 9.53 23.01
N ALA A 171 -16.56 8.34 23.00
CA ALA A 171 -16.54 7.48 24.19
C ALA A 171 -15.35 7.75 25.14
N ASP A 172 -14.19 8.16 24.61
CA ASP A 172 -12.98 8.39 25.42
C ASP A 172 -12.90 9.81 26.03
N LEU A 173 -13.93 10.64 25.85
CA LEU A 173 -14.04 11.96 26.49
C LEU A 173 -14.76 11.92 27.85
N ALA A 174 -15.32 10.77 28.24
CA ALA A 174 -16.15 10.68 29.45
C ALA A 174 -15.44 10.11 30.70
N THR A 175 -14.27 9.46 30.58
CA THR A 175 -13.73 8.65 31.70
C THR A 175 -12.42 9.10 32.30
N GLY A 176 -11.85 10.24 31.90
CA GLY A 176 -10.86 10.96 32.70
C GLY A 176 -9.61 10.16 33.10
N GLY A 177 -8.52 10.34 32.35
CA GLY A 177 -7.17 10.09 32.84
C GLY A 177 -6.66 8.65 32.71
N LEU A 178 -5.44 8.54 32.17
CA LEU A 178 -4.53 7.39 32.29
C LEU A 178 -5.09 6.03 31.81
N SER A 179 -5.12 5.82 30.49
CA SER A 179 -5.29 4.48 29.91
C SER A 179 -4.16 4.16 28.93
N LEU A 180 -3.38 3.14 29.28
CA LEU A 180 -2.20 2.65 28.61
C LEU A 180 -2.53 1.97 27.26
N GLY A 181 -1.92 2.50 26.19
CA GLY A 181 -1.92 1.96 24.83
C GLY A 181 -3.21 2.26 24.06
N GLY A 182 -3.11 2.68 22.79
CA GLY A 182 -4.32 2.93 21.99
C GLY A 182 -4.22 3.96 20.87
N GLY A 183 -3.11 4.69 20.71
CA GLY A 183 -2.99 5.63 19.59
C GLY A 183 -1.55 5.92 19.23
N THR A 184 -0.96 5.20 18.28
CA THR A 184 0.48 5.39 17.97
C THR A 184 0.77 5.99 16.60
N LEU A 185 -0.23 6.49 15.88
CA LEU A 185 0.00 7.50 14.83
C LEU A 185 -0.46 8.90 15.24
N VAL A 186 -1.33 9.02 16.24
CA VAL A 186 -1.78 10.33 16.76
C VAL A 186 -1.62 10.46 18.28
N GLY A 187 -1.47 9.40 19.06
CA GLY A 187 -1.55 9.46 20.54
C GLY A 187 -0.22 9.53 21.32
N ALA A 188 0.93 9.78 20.68
CA ALA A 188 2.19 10.01 21.40
C ALA A 188 2.48 11.50 21.60
N VAL A 189 1.55 12.28 22.16
CA VAL A 189 1.84 13.68 22.57
C VAL A 189 2.21 13.79 24.06
N LEU A 190 2.49 12.70 24.77
CA LEU A 190 2.80 12.74 26.21
C LEU A 190 4.03 11.89 26.60
N GLY A 191 5.18 12.54 26.82
CA GLY A 191 6.34 11.87 27.41
C GLY A 191 7.62 12.67 27.69
N ALA A 192 7.58 13.97 27.96
CA ALA A 192 8.60 14.72 28.74
C ALA A 192 8.22 16.20 28.78
N ALA A 193 8.28 16.83 29.96
CA ALA A 193 8.42 18.28 30.03
C ALA A 193 9.85 18.61 29.57
N GLY A 194 9.99 19.10 28.34
CA GLY A 194 11.27 19.53 27.77
C GLY A 194 11.51 18.98 26.38
N ALA A 195 11.81 19.86 25.41
CA ALA A 195 12.48 19.75 24.11
C ALA A 195 12.42 18.47 23.21
N ARG A 196 11.77 17.37 23.58
CA ARG A 196 11.78 16.06 22.90
C ARG A 196 10.40 15.38 22.89
N GLY A 197 9.31 16.12 22.66
CA GLY A 197 7.95 15.57 22.67
C GLY A 197 7.20 15.81 21.37
N LEU A 198 7.41 14.95 20.36
CA LEU A 198 6.59 14.86 19.16
C LEU A 198 6.02 13.45 19.04
N ALA A 199 4.86 13.33 18.39
CA ALA A 199 4.27 12.03 18.10
C ALA A 199 5.21 11.19 17.22
N ALA A 200 5.17 9.87 17.38
CA ALA A 200 5.92 8.96 16.53
C ALA A 200 5.55 9.20 15.05
N GLY A 201 6.41 9.90 14.32
CA GLY A 201 6.23 10.20 12.90
C GLY A 201 6.20 11.69 12.52
N MET A 202 6.23 12.63 13.47
CA MET A 202 6.30 14.08 13.18
C MET A 202 7.59 14.70 13.71
N GLU A 203 8.01 15.79 13.07
CA GLU A 203 9.15 16.61 13.48
C GLU A 203 8.77 18.09 13.63
N LEU A 204 9.53 18.81 14.46
CA LEU A 204 9.35 20.25 14.68
C LEU A 204 10.42 20.97 13.89
N LEU A 205 9.99 21.67 12.85
CA LEU A 205 10.83 22.50 12.03
C LEU A 205 11.00 23.86 12.72
N ARG A 206 12.25 24.23 12.99
CA ARG A 206 12.63 25.54 13.51
C ARG A 206 13.55 26.19 12.48
N GLY A 207 13.18 27.36 12.00
CA GLY A 207 13.97 28.18 11.07
C GLY A 207 13.76 29.65 11.38
N ASP A 208 14.03 30.52 10.41
CA ASP A 208 13.82 31.97 10.53
C ASP A 208 12.32 32.35 10.61
N ASP A 209 11.45 31.44 10.15
CA ASP A 209 10.00 31.53 10.21
C ASP A 209 9.41 31.05 11.56
N ALA A 210 8.10 31.29 11.74
CA ALA A 210 7.32 30.68 12.82
C ALA A 210 7.53 29.16 12.85
N PRO A 211 7.73 28.55 14.04
CA PRO A 211 7.97 27.12 14.15
C PRO A 211 6.78 26.31 13.63
N ARG A 212 7.07 25.17 12.99
CA ARG A 212 6.03 24.34 12.32
C ARG A 212 6.20 22.88 12.68
N VAL A 213 5.10 22.15 12.78
CA VAL A 213 5.09 20.69 12.88
C VAL A 213 4.91 20.12 11.48
N ALA A 214 5.71 19.14 11.09
CA ALA A 214 5.62 18.48 9.80
C ALA A 214 5.79 16.97 9.97
N TRP A 215 5.56 16.20 8.89
CA TRP A 215 5.84 14.77 8.88
C TRP A 215 7.34 14.51 8.83
N SER A 216 7.83 13.59 9.66
CA SER A 216 9.24 13.22 9.68
C SER A 216 9.64 12.40 8.44
N PRO A 217 10.89 12.45 7.98
CA PRO A 217 11.37 11.62 6.88
C PRO A 217 11.13 10.11 7.11
N ALA A 218 11.28 9.65 8.35
CA ALA A 218 11.03 8.25 8.71
C ALA A 218 9.55 7.86 8.57
N PHE A 219 8.63 8.80 8.74
CA PHE A 219 7.21 8.59 8.48
C PHE A 219 6.93 8.49 6.98
N LEU A 220 7.53 9.37 6.17
CA LEU A 220 7.38 9.34 4.71
C LEU A 220 7.93 8.02 4.11
N ASP A 221 9.06 7.51 4.61
CA ASP A 221 9.61 6.20 4.24
C ASP A 221 8.63 5.05 4.57
N ARG A 222 7.96 5.13 5.72
CA ARG A 222 6.94 4.16 6.12
C ARG A 222 5.70 4.26 5.24
N LEU A 223 5.25 5.48 4.94
CA LEU A 223 4.09 5.73 4.08
C LEU A 223 4.33 5.18 2.66
N ALA A 224 5.55 5.30 2.13
CA ALA A 224 5.93 4.68 0.87
C ALA A 224 5.86 3.13 0.93
N THR A 225 6.26 2.54 2.06
CA THR A 225 6.14 1.08 2.27
C THR A 225 4.67 0.65 2.32
N ASP A 226 3.83 1.38 3.05
CA ASP A 226 2.42 1.07 3.17
C ASP A 226 1.68 1.28 1.84
N ALA A 227 2.11 2.24 1.00
CA ALA A 227 1.61 2.39 -0.37
C ALA A 227 1.91 1.19 -1.26
N VAL A 228 3.14 0.64 -1.22
CA VAL A 228 3.47 -0.60 -1.94
C VAL A 228 2.59 -1.75 -1.46
N LEU A 229 2.39 -1.89 -0.15
CA LEU A 229 1.53 -2.93 0.41
C LEU A 229 0.06 -2.75 0.02
N ALA A 230 -0.44 -1.52 0.00
CA ALA A 230 -1.79 -1.20 -0.45
C ALA A 230 -2.02 -1.66 -1.90
N TYR A 231 -1.05 -1.38 -2.79
CA TYR A 231 -1.14 -1.89 -4.16
C TYR A 231 -1.12 -3.43 -4.21
N LEU A 232 -0.27 -4.08 -3.42
CA LEU A 232 -0.24 -5.54 -3.38
C LEU A 232 -1.58 -6.12 -2.91
N ALA A 233 -2.25 -5.54 -1.92
CA ALA A 233 -3.60 -5.95 -1.54
C ALA A 233 -4.56 -5.89 -2.73
N VAL A 234 -4.59 -4.77 -3.44
CA VAL A 234 -5.45 -4.56 -4.63
C VAL A 234 -5.11 -5.55 -5.76
N ALA A 235 -3.82 -5.80 -6.01
CA ALA A 235 -3.38 -6.72 -7.05
C ALA A 235 -3.89 -8.15 -6.82
N HIS A 236 -4.10 -8.54 -5.56
CA HIS A 236 -4.54 -9.88 -5.16
C HIS A 236 -6.03 -9.96 -4.83
N PHE A 237 -6.68 -8.81 -4.62
CA PHE A 237 -8.07 -8.74 -4.20
C PHE A 237 -9.01 -9.44 -5.19
N GLY A 238 -9.91 -10.29 -4.66
CA GLY A 238 -10.97 -10.95 -5.42
C GLY A 238 -10.51 -12.02 -6.43
N ARG A 239 -9.21 -12.29 -6.53
CA ARG A 239 -8.65 -13.22 -7.51
C ARG A 239 -8.39 -14.63 -6.95
N GLY A 240 -8.53 -14.83 -5.64
CA GLY A 240 -8.41 -16.12 -4.94
C GLY A 240 -9.74 -16.65 -4.37
N ALA A 241 -9.67 -17.74 -3.60
CA ALA A 241 -10.79 -18.36 -2.89
C ALA A 241 -11.16 -17.54 -1.64
N GLY A 242 -11.80 -16.39 -1.85
CA GLY A 242 -12.33 -15.51 -0.81
C GLY A 242 -11.62 -14.16 -0.71
N SER A 243 -11.95 -13.39 0.34
CA SER A 243 -11.23 -12.15 0.68
C SER A 243 -9.76 -12.51 0.90
N PHE A 244 -8.90 -12.16 -0.06
CA PHE A 244 -7.47 -12.08 0.23
C PHE A 244 -7.31 -11.25 1.50
N ARG A 245 -6.44 -11.70 2.39
CA ARG A 245 -6.04 -10.90 3.54
C ARG A 245 -4.53 -10.92 3.50
N VAL A 246 -3.91 -9.78 3.16
CA VAL A 246 -2.47 -9.55 3.39
C VAL A 246 -2.03 -10.03 4.78
N ARG A 247 -2.97 -10.08 5.74
CA ARG A 247 -2.87 -10.62 7.10
C ARG A 247 -2.35 -12.06 7.24
N ASP A 248 -2.43 -12.92 6.22
CA ASP A 248 -1.94 -14.30 6.33
C ASP A 248 -0.44 -14.44 6.01
N HIS A 249 0.16 -13.47 5.28
CA HIS A 249 1.61 -13.40 5.02
C HIS A 249 2.24 -11.98 5.15
N PRO A 250 1.84 -11.12 6.11
CA PRO A 250 2.13 -9.68 6.06
C PRO A 250 3.59 -9.37 6.33
N ALA A 251 4.31 -10.25 7.02
CA ALA A 251 5.75 -10.08 7.24
C ALA A 251 6.54 -10.25 5.94
N LEU A 252 6.25 -11.28 5.15
CA LEU A 252 6.96 -11.56 3.89
C LEU A 252 6.74 -10.45 2.86
N PHE A 253 5.49 -10.01 2.67
CA PHE A 253 5.18 -8.92 1.75
C PHE A 253 5.82 -7.59 2.18
N ARG A 254 5.80 -7.29 3.49
CA ARG A 254 6.43 -6.07 4.03
C ARG A 254 7.94 -6.12 3.91
N GLU A 255 8.58 -7.22 4.28
CA GLU A 255 10.02 -7.40 4.12
C GLU A 255 10.44 -7.28 2.66
N ALA A 256 9.66 -7.82 1.72
CA ALA A 256 9.90 -7.65 0.29
C ALA A 256 9.74 -6.19 -0.15
N ALA A 257 8.68 -5.51 0.29
CA ALA A 257 8.46 -4.09 -0.01
C ALA A 257 9.61 -3.22 0.53
N GLU A 258 10.00 -3.41 1.79
CA GLU A 258 11.12 -2.70 2.42
C GLU A 258 12.44 -2.96 1.69
N ARG A 259 12.71 -4.22 1.31
CA ARG A 259 13.91 -4.62 0.56
C ARG A 259 13.99 -3.94 -0.80
N HIS A 260 12.87 -3.85 -1.53
CA HIS A 260 12.83 -3.22 -2.85
C HIS A 260 12.70 -1.70 -2.80
N LEU A 261 12.23 -1.12 -1.70
CA LEU A 261 12.27 0.32 -1.47
C LEU A 261 13.64 0.81 -0.99
N ALA A 262 14.41 -0.02 -0.26
CA ALA A 262 15.74 0.34 0.22
C ALA A 262 16.68 0.92 -0.86
N PRO A 263 16.87 0.31 -2.04
CA PRO A 263 17.71 0.87 -3.10
C PRO A 263 17.11 2.12 -3.77
N ARG A 264 15.83 2.42 -3.51
CA ARG A 264 15.09 3.55 -4.10
C ARG A 264 14.91 4.73 -3.13
N ARG A 265 15.48 4.63 -1.91
CA ARG A 265 15.38 5.67 -0.89
C ARG A 265 15.95 7.02 -1.35
N GLU A 266 17.06 7.01 -2.09
CA GLU A 266 17.64 8.26 -2.60
C GLU A 266 16.74 8.90 -3.67
N THR A 267 16.06 8.11 -4.50
CA THR A 267 15.04 8.61 -5.45
C THR A 267 13.86 9.24 -4.72
N LEU A 268 13.35 8.58 -3.66
CA LEU A 268 12.26 9.13 -2.82
C LEU A 268 12.69 10.45 -2.15
N ARG A 269 13.90 10.50 -1.58
CA ARG A 269 14.45 11.72 -0.98
C ARG A 269 14.66 12.83 -2.00
N ALA A 270 15.10 12.50 -3.21
CA ALA A 270 15.22 13.47 -4.29
C ALA A 270 13.85 14.06 -4.65
N ALA A 271 12.81 13.23 -4.71
CA ALA A 271 11.45 13.71 -4.91
C ALA A 271 11.00 14.63 -3.77
N PHE A 272 11.23 14.27 -2.50
CA PHE A 272 10.86 15.12 -1.37
C PHE A 272 11.58 16.47 -1.36
N ARG A 273 12.86 16.51 -1.78
CA ARG A 273 13.58 17.77 -1.96
C ARG A 273 12.97 18.64 -3.04
N LEU A 274 12.63 18.06 -4.20
CA LEU A 274 12.00 18.78 -5.31
C LEU A 274 10.59 19.27 -4.96
N LEU A 275 9.85 18.56 -4.13
CA LEU A 275 8.54 19.03 -3.65
C LEU A 275 8.63 20.30 -2.81
N GLY A 276 9.77 20.56 -2.17
CA GLY A 276 10.03 21.81 -1.44
C GLY A 276 10.58 22.94 -2.31
N ASP A 277 10.86 22.68 -3.59
CA ASP A 277 11.39 23.66 -4.52
C ASP A 277 10.23 24.47 -5.14
N PRO A 278 10.26 25.82 -5.09
CA PRO A 278 9.21 26.66 -5.65
C PRO A 278 9.17 26.66 -7.19
N ALA A 279 10.16 26.08 -7.88
CA ALA A 279 10.21 26.04 -9.32
C ALA A 279 9.00 25.28 -9.93
N PRO A 280 8.31 25.82 -10.96
CA PRO A 280 7.10 25.21 -11.53
C PRO A 280 7.29 23.77 -12.02
N GLU A 281 8.48 23.43 -12.51
CA GLU A 281 8.86 22.12 -13.01
C GLU A 281 9.18 21.10 -11.91
N ALA A 282 9.44 21.56 -10.68
CA ALA A 282 9.89 20.71 -9.60
C ALA A 282 8.78 19.78 -9.09
N GLY A 283 7.54 20.27 -9.01
CA GLY A 283 6.37 19.46 -8.63
C GLY A 283 6.15 18.25 -9.56
N PRO A 284 6.02 18.46 -10.89
CA PRO A 284 5.93 17.37 -11.87
C PRO A 284 7.13 16.42 -11.83
N ALA A 285 8.36 16.94 -11.71
CA ALA A 285 9.56 16.13 -11.64
C ALA A 285 9.60 15.26 -10.37
N ALA A 286 9.22 15.82 -9.22
CA ALA A 286 9.13 15.08 -7.98
C ALA A 286 8.10 13.96 -8.05
N ARG A 287 6.94 14.23 -8.65
CA ARG A 287 5.90 13.22 -8.83
C ARG A 287 6.36 12.08 -9.72
N ALA A 288 7.05 12.38 -10.83
CA ALA A 288 7.64 11.36 -11.68
C ALA A 288 8.63 10.47 -10.91
N LEU A 289 9.48 11.03 -10.05
CA LEU A 289 10.41 10.27 -9.21
C LEU A 289 9.69 9.41 -8.16
N LEU A 290 8.60 9.91 -7.56
CA LEU A 290 7.78 9.11 -6.64
C LEU A 290 7.16 7.92 -7.35
N GLU A 291 6.55 8.15 -8.52
CA GLU A 291 5.92 7.10 -9.32
C GLU A 291 6.96 6.08 -9.84
N GLU A 292 8.15 6.53 -10.22
CA GLU A 292 9.27 5.67 -10.60
C GLU A 292 9.70 4.77 -9.42
N ALA A 293 9.91 5.36 -8.25
CA ALA A 293 10.33 4.62 -7.06
C ALA A 293 9.28 3.61 -6.60
N LEU A 294 8.03 4.05 -6.45
CA LEU A 294 6.92 3.18 -6.00
C LEU A 294 6.61 2.11 -7.05
N GLY A 295 6.47 2.50 -8.32
CA GLY A 295 6.19 1.55 -9.40
C GLY A 295 7.32 0.55 -9.61
N GLY A 296 8.57 0.99 -9.50
CA GLY A 296 9.74 0.12 -9.53
C GLY A 296 9.75 -0.89 -8.38
N ALA A 297 9.44 -0.45 -7.15
CA ALA A 297 9.35 -1.33 -5.99
C ALA A 297 8.21 -2.35 -6.14
N VAL A 298 7.01 -1.91 -6.53
CA VAL A 298 5.87 -2.80 -6.79
C VAL A 298 6.21 -3.88 -7.80
N ARG A 299 6.78 -3.51 -8.96
CA ARG A 299 7.17 -4.48 -10.00
C ARG A 299 8.20 -5.48 -9.48
N ALA A 300 9.21 -5.00 -8.74
CA ALA A 300 10.25 -5.86 -8.19
C ALA A 300 9.70 -6.84 -7.13
N VAL A 301 8.78 -6.39 -6.27
CA VAL A 301 8.10 -7.28 -5.31
C VAL A 301 7.27 -8.34 -6.04
N LEU A 302 6.47 -7.93 -7.05
CA LEU A 302 5.68 -8.89 -7.82
C LEU A 302 6.56 -9.92 -8.55
N LEU A 303 7.71 -9.52 -9.10
CA LEU A 303 8.67 -10.43 -9.73
C LEU A 303 9.35 -11.37 -8.72
N GLU A 304 9.70 -10.87 -7.53
CA GLU A 304 10.25 -11.70 -6.46
C GLU A 304 9.26 -12.80 -6.04
N LEU A 305 7.99 -12.43 -5.89
CA LEU A 305 6.95 -13.36 -5.46
C LEU A 305 6.51 -14.30 -6.58
N TYR A 306 6.50 -13.81 -7.83
CA TYR A 306 5.96 -14.48 -9.01
C TYR A 306 6.92 -14.39 -10.21
N PRO A 307 8.09 -15.05 -10.16
CA PRO A 307 9.11 -14.92 -11.20
C PRO A 307 8.65 -15.38 -12.59
N GLU A 308 7.72 -16.35 -12.64
CA GLU A 308 7.18 -16.86 -13.90
C GLU A 308 6.27 -15.86 -14.64
N GLY A 309 5.83 -14.80 -13.95
CA GLY A 309 4.96 -13.77 -14.51
C GLY A 309 5.69 -12.57 -15.10
N ALA A 310 7.01 -12.65 -15.30
CA ALA A 310 7.80 -11.54 -15.83
C ALA A 310 7.26 -10.98 -17.16
N THR A 311 6.78 -11.85 -18.04
CA THR A 311 6.19 -11.46 -19.34
C THR A 311 4.91 -10.63 -19.20
N ALA A 312 4.19 -10.73 -18.09
CA ALA A 312 3.01 -9.91 -17.81
C ALA A 312 3.37 -8.50 -17.32
N LEU A 313 4.59 -8.31 -16.78
CA LEU A 313 5.09 -7.04 -16.22
C LEU A 313 5.95 -6.22 -17.18
N GLY A 314 6.55 -6.88 -18.18
CA GLY A 314 7.36 -6.25 -19.23
C GLY A 314 6.59 -5.25 -20.08
#